data_AF-A0A8X7JHB4-F1
#
_entry.id   AF-A0A8X7JHB4-F1
#
_cell.length_a   1.000
_cell.length_b   1.000
_cell.length_c   1.000
_cell.angle_alpha   90.00
_cell.angle_beta   90.00
_cell.angle_gamma   90.00
#
_symmetry.space_group_name_H-M   'P 1'
#
loop_
_entity.id
_entity.type
_entity.pdbx_description
1 polymer ?
#
loop_
_entity_poly.entity_id
_entity_poly.type
_entity_poly.pdbx_seq_one_letter_code
_entity_poly.pdbx_strand_id
1 'polypeptide(L)'
;MLDYEQLLGVGRGYTISKFKISTSSWLAGKTLRDAGLDEEGIVVLSVFRRVDGREVMIGAPRPDLVLKPGDTIVCYGPEDAVRNLYTRMKGISGDLEHAEAIRRERVREEMERAMIS
;
A
#
# COMPACT_ATOMS: atom_id res chain seq x y z
N MET A 1 -18.17 2.08 20.89
CA MET A 1 -17.50 1.50 19.70
C MET A 1 -16.66 2.61 19.10
N LEU A 2 -15.36 2.40 18.86
CA LEU A 2 -14.49 3.43 18.29
C LEU A 2 -14.72 3.52 16.78
N ASP A 3 -14.75 4.75 16.26
CA ASP A 3 -14.76 5.02 14.82
C ASP A 3 -13.32 5.02 14.31
N TYR A 4 -12.89 3.87 13.79
CA TYR A 4 -11.52 3.69 13.28
C TYR A 4 -11.24 4.50 12.02
N GLU A 5 -12.27 4.89 11.26
CA GLU A 5 -12.08 5.73 10.06
C GLU A 5 -11.68 7.15 10.48
N GLN A 6 -12.33 7.69 11.51
CA GLN A 6 -11.93 8.98 12.07
C GLN A 6 -10.53 8.95 12.68
N LEU A 7 -10.19 7.89 13.43
CA LEU A 7 -8.87 7.74 14.04
C LEU A 7 -7.74 7.67 12.99
N LEU A 8 -8.03 7.13 11.81
CA LEU A 8 -7.07 7.00 10.72
C LEU A 8 -7.14 8.19 9.75
N GLY A 9 -7.91 9.23 10.05
CA GLY A 9 -7.99 10.42 9.20
C GLY A 9 -8.57 10.13 7.81
N VAL A 10 -9.39 9.08 7.69
CA VAL A 10 -10.06 8.75 6.42
C VAL A 10 -10.91 9.94 5.98
N GLY A 11 -10.78 10.32 4.71
CA GLY A 11 -11.46 11.50 4.15
C GLY A 11 -10.77 12.84 4.45
N ARG A 12 -9.60 12.82 5.10
CA ARG A 12 -8.73 14.01 5.32
C ARG A 12 -7.41 13.90 4.54
N GLY A 13 -7.46 13.36 3.33
CA GLY A 13 -6.29 13.10 2.48
C GLY A 13 -5.68 11.71 2.64
N TYR A 14 -6.16 10.91 3.59
CA TYR A 14 -5.77 9.52 3.78
C TYR A 14 -6.94 8.57 3.53
N THR A 15 -6.62 7.31 3.23
CA THR A 15 -7.61 6.26 3.01
C THR A 15 -7.10 4.91 3.48
N ILE A 16 -8.04 4.00 3.75
CA ILE A 16 -7.78 2.57 3.93
C ILE A 16 -8.39 1.86 2.73
N SER A 17 -7.60 1.03 2.04
CA SER A 17 -8.08 0.27 0.90
C SER A 17 -7.83 -1.22 1.07
N LYS A 18 -8.81 -2.01 0.62
CA LYS A 18 -8.72 -3.47 0.55
C LYS A 18 -8.86 -3.90 -0.90
N PHE A 19 -7.83 -4.51 -1.47
CA PHE A 19 -7.89 -4.98 -2.86
C PHE A 19 -7.09 -6.25 -3.10
N LYS A 20 -7.51 -7.00 -4.12
CA LYS A 20 -6.91 -8.26 -4.53
C LYS A 20 -5.79 -8.01 -5.54
N ILE A 21 -4.64 -8.64 -5.31
CA ILE A 21 -3.50 -8.61 -6.23
C ILE A 21 -3.83 -9.51 -7.43
N SER A 22 -3.89 -8.92 -8.62
CA SER A 22 -4.00 -9.65 -9.88
C SER A 22 -2.62 -10.13 -10.37
N THR A 23 -2.59 -11.00 -11.37
CA THR A 23 -1.35 -11.44 -12.04
C THR A 23 -0.64 -10.32 -12.83
N SER A 24 -1.36 -9.23 -13.11
CA SER A 24 -0.86 -8.05 -13.83
C SER A 24 -0.48 -6.90 -12.91
N SER A 25 -0.87 -6.98 -11.64
CA SER A 25 -0.51 -5.99 -10.61
C SER A 25 1.00 -5.85 -10.51
N TRP A 26 1.46 -4.62 -10.28
CA TRP A 26 2.87 -4.33 -10.03
C TRP A 26 3.42 -5.01 -8.77
N LEU A 27 2.56 -5.31 -7.79
CA LEU A 27 2.92 -6.01 -6.55
C LEU A 27 3.14 -7.51 -6.73
N ALA A 28 2.70 -8.10 -7.85
CA ALA A 28 2.73 -9.54 -8.04
C ALA A 28 4.16 -10.10 -8.03
N GLY A 29 4.46 -10.93 -7.02
CA GLY A 29 5.75 -11.61 -6.87
C GLY A 29 6.83 -10.81 -6.15
N LYS A 30 6.57 -9.55 -5.76
CA LYS A 30 7.51 -8.75 -4.97
C LYS A 30 7.43 -9.11 -3.49
N THR A 31 8.53 -8.95 -2.76
CA THR A 31 8.43 -8.83 -1.30
C THR A 31 7.89 -7.46 -0.93
N LEU A 32 7.38 -7.29 0.29
CA LEU A 32 7.00 -5.96 0.80
C LEU A 32 8.19 -5.00 0.81
N ARG A 33 9.38 -5.50 1.12
CA ARG A 33 10.63 -4.74 1.06
C ARG A 33 10.93 -4.24 -0.36
N ASP A 34 10.83 -5.12 -1.36
CA ASP A 34 11.12 -4.75 -2.75
C ASP A 34 10.03 -3.85 -3.36
N ALA A 35 8.84 -3.85 -2.77
CA ALA A 35 7.75 -2.96 -3.18
C ALA A 35 7.95 -1.52 -2.68
N GLY A 36 8.73 -1.31 -1.61
CA GLY A 36 9.10 0.03 -1.11
C GLY A 36 7.90 0.94 -0.81
N LEU A 37 6.78 0.36 -0.36
CA LEU A 37 5.52 1.11 -0.22
C LEU A 37 5.56 2.17 0.88
N ASP A 38 6.40 1.98 1.89
CA ASP A 38 6.66 2.97 2.94
C ASP A 38 7.31 4.23 2.39
N GLU A 39 8.15 4.13 1.35
CA GLU A 39 8.71 5.29 0.66
C GLU A 39 7.66 6.08 -0.14
N GLU A 40 6.48 5.50 -0.35
CA GLU A 40 5.30 6.15 -0.95
C GLU A 40 4.28 6.61 0.12
N GLY A 41 4.61 6.50 1.40
CA GLY A 41 3.70 6.81 2.51
C GLY A 41 2.61 5.76 2.75
N ILE A 42 2.75 4.56 2.19
CA ILE A 42 1.76 3.49 2.27
C ILE A 42 2.21 2.41 3.26
N VAL A 43 1.36 2.13 4.24
CA VAL A 43 1.52 1.07 5.23
C VAL A 43 0.62 -0.11 4.89
N VAL A 44 1.20 -1.31 4.78
CA VAL A 44 0.42 -2.55 4.65
C VAL A 44 0.05 -3.08 6.03
N LEU A 45 -1.24 -3.09 6.34
CA LEU A 45 -1.78 -3.49 7.64
C LEU A 45 -1.96 -5.00 7.74
N SER A 46 -2.43 -5.63 6.66
CA SER A 46 -2.62 -7.08 6.62
C SER A 46 -2.66 -7.63 5.20
N VAL A 47 -2.37 -8.92 5.08
CA VAL A 47 -2.55 -9.69 3.85
C VAL A 47 -3.42 -10.91 4.15
N PHE A 48 -4.48 -11.08 3.37
CA PHE A 48 -5.34 -12.27 3.39
C PHE A 48 -4.95 -13.18 2.23
N ARG A 49 -4.64 -14.43 2.53
CA ARG A 49 -4.20 -15.43 1.55
C ARG A 49 -5.04 -16.69 1.66
N ARG A 50 -5.49 -17.23 0.52
CA ARG A 50 -6.12 -18.56 0.49
C ARG A 50 -5.06 -19.67 0.45
N VAL A 51 -5.15 -20.61 1.39
CA VAL A 51 -4.32 -21.82 1.49
C VAL A 51 -5.26 -22.99 1.77
N ASP A 52 -5.21 -24.03 0.95
CA ASP A 52 -6.04 -25.25 1.08
C ASP A 52 -7.54 -24.97 1.31
N GLY A 53 -8.08 -24.01 0.55
CA GLY A 53 -9.48 -23.62 0.61
C GLY A 53 -9.87 -22.70 1.78
N ARG A 54 -8.93 -22.38 2.69
CA ARG A 54 -9.16 -21.50 3.85
C ARG A 54 -8.47 -20.15 3.67
N GLU A 55 -9.07 -19.08 4.19
CA GLU A 55 -8.43 -17.76 4.23
C GLU A 55 -7.59 -17.63 5.51
N VAL A 56 -6.31 -17.31 5.34
CA VAL A 56 -5.35 -17.05 6.42
C VAL A 56 -5.04 -15.56 6.41
N MET A 57 -5.16 -14.92 7.57
CA MET A 57 -4.77 -13.54 7.76
C MET A 57 -3.32 -13.46 8.26
N ILE A 58 -2.52 -12.64 7.59
CA ILE A 58 -1.17 -12.25 8.00
C ILE A 58 -1.27 -10.78 8.43
N GLY A 59 -1.40 -10.54 9.74
CA GLY A 59 -1.42 -9.19 10.31
C GLY A 59 -0.01 -8.62 10.49
N ALA A 60 0.15 -7.31 10.32
CA ALA A 60 1.44 -6.60 10.41
C ALA A 60 2.56 -7.38 9.68
N PRO A 61 2.38 -7.62 8.37
CA PRO A 61 3.25 -8.53 7.61
C PRO A 61 4.72 -8.06 7.64
N ARG A 62 5.63 -9.03 7.69
CA ARG A 62 7.07 -8.74 7.70
C ARG A 62 7.56 -8.32 6.31
N PRO A 63 8.63 -7.51 6.21
CA PRO A 63 9.12 -7.00 4.93
C PRO A 63 9.51 -8.09 3.91
N ASP A 64 9.90 -9.28 4.37
CA ASP A 64 10.28 -10.43 3.54
C ASP A 64 9.07 -11.23 3.00
N LEU A 65 7.84 -10.87 3.39
CA LEU A 65 6.64 -11.49 2.85
C LEU A 65 6.53 -11.24 1.35
N VAL A 66 6.63 -12.32 0.55
CA VAL A 66 6.33 -12.30 -0.89
C VAL A 66 4.82 -12.18 -1.10
N LEU A 67 4.41 -11.13 -1.81
CA LEU A 67 3.05 -10.90 -2.27
C LEU A 67 2.75 -11.76 -3.49
N LYS A 68 1.64 -12.49 -3.47
CA LYS A 68 1.24 -13.44 -4.51
C LYS A 68 -0.02 -12.98 -5.22
N PRO A 69 -0.16 -13.23 -6.53
CA PRO A 69 -1.46 -13.13 -7.19
C PRO A 69 -2.51 -13.93 -6.43
N GLY A 70 -3.66 -13.31 -6.19
CA GLY A 70 -4.73 -13.87 -5.39
C GLY A 70 -4.78 -13.40 -3.95
N ASP A 71 -3.66 -12.89 -3.40
CA ASP A 71 -3.66 -12.23 -2.10
C ASP A 71 -4.58 -11.02 -2.10
N THR A 72 -5.22 -10.75 -0.97
CA THR A 72 -5.94 -9.50 -0.73
C THR A 72 -5.18 -8.69 0.31
N ILE A 73 -4.74 -7.49 -0.04
CA ILE A 73 -4.03 -6.62 0.88
C ILE A 73 -4.97 -5.60 1.48
N VAL A 74 -4.75 -5.23 2.74
CA VAL A 74 -5.31 -4.04 3.37
C VAL A 74 -4.17 -3.09 3.64
N CYS A 75 -4.26 -1.88 3.12
CA CYS A 75 -3.25 -0.85 3.25
C CYS A 75 -3.87 0.49 3.63
N TYR A 76 -3.04 1.36 4.18
CA TYR A 76 -3.38 2.71 4.60
C TYR A 76 -2.32 3.67 4.09
N GLY A 77 -2.72 4.86 3.64
CA GLY A 77 -1.80 5.89 3.17
C GLY A 77 -2.51 7.06 2.49
N PRO A 78 -1.76 7.98 1.86
CA PRO A 78 -2.32 9.07 1.07
C PRO A 78 -3.27 8.53 -0.01
N GLU A 79 -4.40 9.21 -0.20
CA GLU A 79 -5.48 8.71 -1.06
C GLU A 79 -5.04 8.53 -2.52
N ASP A 80 -4.25 9.47 -3.04
CA ASP A 80 -3.70 9.42 -4.40
C ASP A 80 -2.64 8.32 -4.55
N ALA A 81 -1.76 8.14 -3.57
CA ALA A 81 -0.76 7.08 -3.56
C ALA A 81 -1.43 5.69 -3.55
N VAL A 82 -2.41 5.47 -2.66
CA VAL A 82 -3.16 4.21 -2.57
C VAL A 82 -3.96 3.94 -3.86
N ARG A 83 -4.57 4.98 -4.45
CA ARG A 83 -5.27 4.86 -5.74
C ARG A 83 -4.31 4.49 -6.87
N ASN A 84 -3.17 5.15 -6.97
CA ASN A 84 -2.16 4.82 -7.98
C ASN A 84 -1.68 3.37 -7.82
N LEU A 85 -1.34 2.95 -6.59
CA LEU A 85 -0.92 1.58 -6.30
C LEU A 85 -1.96 0.53 -6.71
N TYR A 86 -3.24 0.78 -6.44
CA TYR A 86 -4.33 -0.13 -6.80
C TYR A 86 -4.38 -0.41 -8.31
N THR A 87 -4.19 0.62 -9.14
CA THR A 87 -4.22 0.50 -10.61
C THR A 87 -2.87 0.16 -11.24
N ARG A 88 -1.78 0.19 -10.46
CA ARG A 88 -0.40 0.07 -10.97
C ARG A 88 -0.16 -1.31 -11.57
N MET A 89 0.29 -1.30 -12.83
CA MET A 89 0.57 -2.51 -13.59
C MET A 89 2.07 -2.81 -13.59
N LYS A 90 2.43 -4.09 -13.61
CA LYS A 90 3.83 -4.51 -13.72
C LYS A 90 4.48 -4.04 -15.03
N GLY A 91 5.80 -3.86 -14.99
CA GLY A 91 6.61 -3.41 -16.13
C GLY A 91 7.09 -1.96 -15.97
N ILE A 92 7.77 -1.46 -17.01
CA ILE A 92 8.48 -0.16 -16.97
C ILE A 92 7.57 0.99 -16.54
N SER A 93 6.31 1.02 -17.01
CA SER A 93 5.35 2.06 -16.60
C SER A 93 5.12 2.05 -15.08
N GLY A 94 4.90 0.87 -14.49
CA GLY A 94 4.70 0.76 -13.04
C GLY A 94 5.94 1.13 -12.24
N ASP A 95 7.14 0.82 -12.75
CA ASP A 95 8.39 1.22 -12.08
C ASP A 95 8.56 2.76 -12.11
N LEU A 96 8.15 3.42 -13.19
CA LEU A 96 8.13 4.88 -13.27
C LEU A 96 7.07 5.50 -12.35
N GLU A 97 5.87 4.90 -12.28
CA GLU A 97 4.80 5.32 -11.37
C GLU A 97 5.24 5.20 -9.90
N HIS A 98 5.96 4.13 -9.54
CA HIS A 98 6.56 3.96 -8.21
C HIS A 98 7.60 5.06 -7.91
N ALA A 99 8.54 5.30 -8.82
CA ALA A 99 9.53 6.36 -8.65
C ALA A 99 8.91 7.76 -8.55
N GLU A 100 7.79 8.00 -9.23
CA GLU A 100 7.03 9.24 -9.09
C GLU A 100 6.29 9.34 -7.77
N ALA A 101 5.66 8.26 -7.31
CA ALA A 101 4.99 8.20 -6.01
C ALA A 101 5.96 8.53 -4.87
N ILE A 102 7.18 7.95 -4.89
CA ILE A 102 8.23 8.27 -3.91
C ILE A 102 8.59 9.76 -3.93
N ARG A 103 8.72 10.37 -5.12
CA ARG A 103 9.03 11.80 -5.24
C ARG A 103 7.92 12.67 -4.65
N ARG A 104 6.65 12.33 -4.92
CA ARG A 104 5.50 13.05 -4.37
C ARG A 104 5.45 12.95 -2.85
N GLU A 105 5.71 11.76 -2.32
CA GLU A 105 5.73 11.53 -0.88
C GLU A 105 6.81 12.37 -0.18
N ARG A 106 8.02 12.43 -0.74
CA ARG A 106 9.11 13.26 -0.18
C ARG A 106 8.70 14.73 -0.06
N VAL A 107 8.06 15.28 -1.10
CA VAL A 107 7.56 16.66 -1.08
C VAL A 107 6.48 16.83 -0.02
N ARG A 108 5.57 15.86 0.12
CA ARG A 108 4.52 15.86 1.15
C ARG A 108 5.12 15.89 2.56
N GLU A 109 6.06 14.99 2.84
CA GLU A 109 6.72 14.95 4.14
C GLU A 109 7.51 16.23 4.46
N GLU A 110 8.15 16.86 3.46
CA GLU A 110 8.82 18.15 3.62
C GLU A 110 7.84 19.27 3.99
N MET A 111 6.69 19.33 3.31
CA MET A 111 5.64 20.30 3.63
C MET A 111 5.08 20.07 5.04
N GLU A 112 4.81 18.82 5.42
CA GLU A 112 4.33 18.47 6.76
C GLU A 112 5.34 18.86 7.83
N ARG A 113 6.63 18.54 7.62
CA ARG A 113 7.73 18.95 8.52
C ARG A 113 7.80 20.47 8.68
N ALA A 114 7.59 21.24 7.62
CA ALA A 114 7.60 22.71 7.66
C ALA A 114 6.37 23.31 8.37
N MET A 115 5.23 22.62 8.40
CA MET A 115 4.01 23.08 9.10
C MET A 115 4.07 22.87 10.62
N ILE A 116 4.88 21.92 11.07
CA ILE A 116 5.02 21.57 12.50
C ILE A 116 6.32 22.10 13.13
N SER A 117 7.19 22.74 12.35
CA SER A 117 8.40 23.44 12.80
C SER A 117 8.12 24.89 13.17
#